data_AF-A0A957AB03-F1
#
_entry.id   AF-A0A957AB03-F1
#
_cell.length_a   1.000
_cell.length_b   1.000
_cell.length_c   1.000
_cell.angle_alpha   90.00
_cell.angle_beta   90.00
_cell.angle_gamma   90.00
#
_symmetry.space_group_name_H-M   'P 1'
#
loop_
_entity.id
_entity.type
_entity.pdbx_description
1 polymer ?
#
loop_
_entity_poly.entity_id
_entity_poly.type
_entity_poly.pdbx_seq_one_letter_code
_entity_poly.pdbx_strand_id
1 'polypeptide(L)'
;MIIRKLDDMVGTERDVAAPTWNSRRFILADDRVGFSLHDTILKAGTSTHMWYKHHIEAVYCIRGRGKLEDVATGKVHEITEGTMYLLDQHDEHVLTCETDMQMVCVFNP
;
A
#
# COMPACT_ATOMS: atom_id res chain seq x y z
N MET A 1 13.26 -16.04 14.64
CA MET A 1 11.80 -15.99 14.42
C MET A 1 11.30 -14.63 14.89
N ILE A 2 10.48 -13.94 14.10
CA ILE A 2 9.96 -12.60 14.42
C ILE A 2 8.43 -12.70 14.52
N ILE A 3 7.86 -12.17 15.59
CA ILE A 3 6.41 -12.03 15.79
C ILE A 3 6.14 -10.57 16.14
N ARG A 4 5.26 -9.92 15.40
CA ARG A 4 4.85 -8.52 15.61
C ARG A 4 3.34 -8.45 15.54
N LYS A 5 2.73 -7.59 16.36
CA LYS A 5 1.29 -7.32 16.35
C LYS A 5 1.05 -5.91 15.84
N LEU A 6 0.00 -5.73 15.05
CA LEU A 6 -0.35 -4.43 14.46
C LEU A 6 -0.49 -3.33 15.53
N ASP A 7 -1.21 -3.62 16.61
CA ASP A 7 -1.50 -2.67 17.69
C ASP A 7 -0.23 -2.15 18.38
N ASP A 8 0.84 -2.95 18.41
CA ASP A 8 2.10 -2.59 19.07
C ASP A 8 2.92 -1.57 18.24
N MET A 9 2.58 -1.39 16.96
CA MET A 9 3.28 -0.47 16.06
C MET A 9 2.66 0.92 16.05
N VAL A 10 1.38 1.06 16.41
CA VAL A 10 0.66 2.34 16.33
C VAL A 10 1.33 3.40 17.20
N GLY A 11 1.62 4.56 16.62
CA GLY A 11 2.32 5.67 17.30
C GLY A 11 3.83 5.47 17.52
N THR A 12 4.42 4.41 16.96
CA THR A 12 5.87 4.20 16.97
C THR A 12 6.53 4.68 15.67
N GLU A 13 7.85 4.59 15.56
CA GLU A 13 8.60 4.84 14.31
C GLU A 13 8.19 3.93 13.14
N ARG A 14 7.55 2.78 13.43
CA ARG A 14 7.04 1.84 12.43
C ARG A 14 5.66 2.24 11.89
N ASP A 15 5.01 3.21 12.51
CA ASP A 15 3.76 3.81 12.05
C ASP A 15 4.06 5.16 11.38
N VAL A 16 4.18 5.13 10.06
CA VAL A 16 4.55 6.31 9.27
C VAL A 16 3.30 6.92 8.67
N ALA A 17 3.02 8.18 8.99
CA ALA A 17 1.88 8.91 8.48
C ALA A 17 2.29 9.91 7.40
N ALA A 18 1.42 10.05 6.39
CA ALA A 18 1.45 11.08 5.37
C ALA A 18 0.06 11.77 5.29
N PRO A 19 -0.10 12.82 4.47
CA PRO A 19 -1.40 13.47 4.30
C PRO A 19 -2.51 12.50 3.89
N THR A 20 -2.25 11.61 2.93
CA THR A 20 -3.27 10.71 2.35
C THR A 20 -3.27 9.29 2.92
N TRP A 21 -2.27 8.90 3.70
CA TRP A 21 -2.13 7.52 4.17
C TRP A 21 -1.41 7.40 5.50
N ASN A 22 -1.50 6.21 6.09
CA ASN A 22 -0.80 5.79 7.30
C ASN A 22 -0.32 4.34 7.10
N SER A 23 0.99 4.09 7.15
CA SER A 23 1.61 2.80 6.82
C SER A 23 2.32 2.22 8.03
N ARG A 24 1.82 1.06 8.49
CA ARG A 24 2.36 0.32 9.65
C ARG A 24 3.27 -0.81 9.16
N ARG A 25 4.54 -0.75 9.53
CA ARG A 25 5.64 -1.49 8.87
C ARG A 25 6.05 -2.76 9.62
N PHE A 26 5.50 -3.88 9.18
CA PHE A 26 5.74 -5.21 9.75
C PHE A 26 7.12 -5.75 9.45
N ILE A 27 7.65 -5.58 8.24
CA ILE A 27 8.99 -6.07 7.84
C ILE A 27 9.71 -4.92 7.15
N LEU A 28 10.97 -4.71 7.49
CA LEU A 28 11.82 -3.65 6.94
C LEU A 28 13.17 -4.21 6.45
N ALA A 29 13.95 -3.36 5.78
CA ALA A 29 15.23 -3.76 5.21
C ALA A 29 16.24 -4.28 6.26
N ASP A 30 16.15 -3.80 7.51
CA ASP A 30 16.98 -4.24 8.63
C ASP A 30 16.68 -5.69 9.07
N ASP A 31 15.51 -6.23 8.73
CA ASP A 31 15.16 -7.64 8.92
C ASP A 31 15.86 -8.56 7.88
N ARG A 32 16.43 -8.01 6.81
CA ARG A 32 17.29 -8.71 5.81
C ARG A 32 16.67 -9.93 5.13
N VAL A 33 15.37 -9.87 4.82
CA VAL A 33 14.63 -10.98 4.16
C VAL A 33 14.30 -10.75 2.68
N GLY A 34 14.72 -9.61 2.11
CA GLY A 34 14.59 -9.31 0.67
C GLY A 34 13.27 -8.69 0.25
N PHE A 35 12.37 -8.36 1.18
CA PHE A 35 11.14 -7.62 0.92
C PHE A 35 10.70 -6.88 2.19
N SER A 36 9.80 -5.92 2.05
CA SER A 36 9.09 -5.30 3.17
C SER A 36 7.62 -5.70 3.17
N LEU A 37 6.97 -5.63 4.34
CA LEU A 37 5.54 -5.92 4.51
C LEU A 37 4.89 -4.83 5.35
N HIS A 38 3.79 -4.30 4.85
CA HIS A 38 3.13 -3.12 5.40
C HIS A 38 1.62 -3.36 5.48
N ASP A 39 0.99 -2.80 6.52
CA ASP A 39 -0.46 -2.64 6.60
C ASP A 39 -0.78 -1.14 6.54
N THR A 40 -1.28 -0.69 5.40
CA THR A 40 -1.45 0.71 5.05
C THR A 40 -2.92 1.09 5.02
N ILE A 41 -3.30 2.13 5.76
CA ILE A 41 -4.59 2.81 5.62
C ILE A 41 -4.44 3.96 4.63
N LEU A 42 -5.22 3.94 3.56
CA LEU A 42 -5.42 5.09 2.67
C LEU A 42 -6.71 5.79 3.07
N LYS A 43 -6.68 7.12 3.18
CA LYS A 43 -7.79 7.90 3.75
C LYS A 43 -8.87 8.20 2.71
N ALA A 44 -10.13 8.08 3.10
CA ALA A 44 -11.29 8.40 2.26
C ALA A 44 -11.21 9.81 1.68
N GLY A 45 -11.70 9.97 0.45
CA GLY A 45 -11.75 11.24 -0.26
C GLY A 45 -10.38 11.74 -0.75
N THR A 46 -9.31 10.96 -0.56
CA THR A 46 -7.98 11.31 -1.04
C THR A 46 -7.67 10.64 -2.39
N SER A 47 -6.80 11.30 -3.16
CA SER A 47 -6.20 10.76 -4.37
C SER A 47 -4.69 10.89 -4.24
N THR A 48 -3.97 9.80 -4.49
CA THR A 48 -2.50 9.76 -4.36
C THR A 48 -1.90 9.29 -5.67
N HIS A 49 -1.08 10.13 -6.27
CA HIS A 49 -0.28 9.79 -7.45
C HIS A 49 1.03 9.13 -7.00
N MET A 50 1.34 7.95 -7.51
CA MET A 50 2.47 7.14 -7.08
C MET A 50 3.20 6.54 -8.28
N TRP A 51 4.54 6.51 -8.19
CA TRP A 51 5.39 5.90 -9.21
C TRP A 51 6.68 5.34 -8.60
N TYR A 52 6.69 4.04 -8.36
CA TYR A 52 7.82 3.34 -7.74
C TYR A 52 8.81 2.83 -8.79
N LYS A 53 9.72 3.71 -9.24
CA LYS A 53 10.70 3.43 -10.31
C LYS A 53 11.72 2.32 -10.01
N HIS A 54 11.85 1.94 -8.74
CA HIS A 54 12.93 1.09 -8.27
C HIS A 54 12.43 -0.10 -7.47
N HIS A 55 11.12 -0.21 -7.25
CA HIS A 55 10.51 -1.24 -6.41
C HIS A 55 9.35 -1.86 -7.18
N ILE A 56 9.14 -3.17 -7.01
CA ILE A 56 7.87 -3.81 -7.35
C ILE A 56 7.01 -3.81 -6.10
N GLU A 57 5.73 -3.46 -6.25
CA GLU A 57 4.76 -3.49 -5.16
C GLU A 57 3.59 -4.41 -5.50
N ALA A 58 3.29 -5.35 -4.59
CA ALA A 58 2.04 -6.10 -4.59
C ALA A 58 1.15 -5.54 -3.48
N VAL A 59 -0.13 -5.27 -3.80
CA VAL A 59 -1.08 -4.69 -2.86
C VAL A 59 -2.37 -5.49 -2.83
N TYR A 60 -2.78 -5.90 -1.63
CA TYR A 60 -4.01 -6.64 -1.40
C TYR A 60 -4.96 -5.83 -0.52
N CYS A 61 -6.14 -5.51 -1.07
CA CYS A 61 -7.19 -4.79 -0.37
C CYS A 61 -7.97 -5.73 0.55
N ILE A 62 -7.89 -5.49 1.86
CA ILE A 62 -8.61 -6.27 2.88
C ILE A 62 -9.81 -5.52 3.47
N ARG A 63 -9.93 -4.21 3.21
CA ARG A 63 -11.09 -3.40 3.59
C ARG A 63 -11.23 -2.19 2.69
N GLY A 64 -12.47 -1.80 2.43
CA GLY A 64 -12.81 -0.52 1.80
C GLY A 64 -12.97 -0.60 0.28
N ARG A 65 -13.11 0.59 -0.32
CA ARG A 65 -13.40 0.79 -1.74
C ARG A 65 -12.69 2.02 -2.28
N GLY A 66 -12.15 1.89 -3.49
CA GLY A 66 -11.56 2.96 -4.26
C GLY A 66 -11.35 2.55 -5.72
N LYS A 67 -10.54 3.31 -6.42
CA LYS A 67 -10.20 3.09 -7.83
C LYS A 67 -8.71 3.32 -8.06
N LEU A 68 -8.10 2.46 -8.86
CA LEU A 68 -6.75 2.62 -9.36
C LEU A 68 -6.80 2.95 -10.84
N GLU A 69 -6.19 4.06 -11.23
CA GLU A 69 -5.98 4.46 -12.61
C GLU A 69 -4.53 4.17 -12.99
N ASP A 70 -4.33 3.39 -14.04
CA ASP A 70 -3.04 3.24 -14.71
C ASP A 70 -2.84 4.45 -15.63
N VAL A 71 -1.82 5.26 -15.35
CA VAL A 71 -1.55 6.52 -16.05
C VAL A 71 -1.13 6.29 -17.50
N ALA A 72 -0.45 5.17 -17.80
CA ALA A 72 0.02 4.88 -19.15
C ALA A 72 -1.13 4.55 -20.10
N THR A 73 -2.17 3.87 -19.60
CA THR A 73 -3.30 3.41 -20.42
C THR A 73 -4.58 4.22 -20.22
N GLY A 74 -4.69 5.00 -19.13
CA GLY A 74 -5.92 5.65 -18.68
C GLY A 74 -6.98 4.66 -18.18
N LYS A 75 -6.61 3.38 -18.00
CA LYS A 75 -7.55 2.35 -17.57
C LYS A 75 -7.81 2.47 -16.07
N VAL A 76 -9.09 2.49 -15.71
CA VAL A 76 -9.53 2.56 -14.33
C VAL A 76 -10.03 1.20 -13.85
N HIS A 77 -9.54 0.79 -12.69
CA HIS A 77 -9.87 -0.46 -12.02
C HIS A 77 -10.57 -0.17 -10.69
N GLU A 78 -11.72 -0.80 -10.44
CA GLU A 78 -12.33 -0.78 -9.12
C GLU A 78 -11.51 -1.65 -8.16
N ILE A 79 -11.23 -1.10 -6.98
CA ILE A 79 -10.51 -1.78 -5.92
C ILE A 79 -11.47 -1.95 -4.74
N THR A 80 -11.71 -3.20 -4.37
CA THR A 80 -12.59 -3.58 -3.26
C THR A 80 -11.95 -4.71 -2.45
N GLU A 81 -12.57 -5.10 -1.35
CA GLU A 81 -12.12 -6.26 -0.56
C GLU A 81 -11.91 -7.50 -1.43
N GLY A 82 -10.73 -8.11 -1.32
CA GLY A 82 -10.35 -9.25 -2.14
C GLY A 82 -9.63 -8.89 -3.44
N THR A 83 -9.60 -7.62 -3.85
CA THR A 83 -8.80 -7.17 -5.00
C THR A 83 -7.32 -7.17 -4.66
N MET A 84 -6.51 -7.80 -5.50
CA MET A 84 -5.05 -7.70 -5.48
C MET A 84 -4.58 -7.09 -6.80
N TYR A 85 -3.64 -6.14 -6.72
CA TYR A 85 -2.92 -5.63 -7.89
C TYR A 85 -1.40 -5.72 -7.67
N LEU A 86 -0.67 -5.86 -8.77
CA LEU A 86 0.78 -5.93 -8.81
C LEU A 86 1.28 -4.88 -9.80
N LEU A 87 2.18 -4.01 -9.34
CA LEU A 87 2.83 -2.99 -10.16
C LEU A 87 4.15 -3.58 -10.73
N ASP A 88 4.02 -4.58 -11.61
CA ASP A 88 5.13 -5.40 -12.09
C ASP A 88 6.05 -4.68 -13.10
N GLN A 89 5.59 -3.58 -13.68
CA GLN A 89 6.33 -2.79 -14.67
C GLN A 89 6.71 -1.39 -14.17
N HIS A 90 6.74 -1.20 -12.84
CA HIS A 90 6.92 0.10 -12.21
C HIS A 90 5.84 1.10 -12.65
N ASP A 91 4.59 0.64 -12.64
CA ASP A 91 3.45 1.35 -13.21
C ASP A 91 3.18 2.66 -12.45
N GLU A 92 3.17 3.78 -13.19
CA GLU A 92 2.69 5.06 -12.70
C GLU A 92 1.17 4.99 -12.57
N HIS A 93 0.65 5.29 -11.38
CA HIS A 93 -0.76 5.08 -11.09
C HIS A 93 -1.31 6.11 -10.10
N VAL A 94 -2.62 6.34 -10.19
CA VAL A 94 -3.36 7.19 -9.26
C VAL A 94 -4.36 6.33 -8.49
N LEU A 95 -4.23 6.32 -7.16
CA LEU A 95 -5.16 5.61 -6.29
C LEU A 95 -6.09 6.60 -5.60
N THR A 96 -7.38 6.50 -5.89
CA THR A 96 -8.43 7.34 -5.32
C THR A 96 -9.32 6.53 -4.38
N CYS A 97 -9.46 6.98 -3.14
CA CYS A 97 -10.16 6.26 -2.08
C CYS A 97 -11.58 6.81 -1.90
N GLU A 98 -12.60 5.99 -2.12
CA GLU A 98 -14.00 6.38 -1.86
C GLU A 98 -14.33 6.25 -0.36
N THR A 99 -13.74 5.25 0.29
CA THR A 99 -13.78 5.01 1.74
C THR A 99 -12.36 4.83 2.25
N ASP A 100 -12.17 4.75 3.57
CA ASP A 100 -10.88 4.34 4.10
C ASP A 100 -10.56 2.93 3.59
N MET A 101 -9.40 2.76 2.96
CA MET A 101 -8.97 1.48 2.42
C MET A 101 -7.84 0.92 3.27
N GLN A 102 -7.95 -0.35 3.64
CA GLN A 102 -6.88 -1.07 4.35
C GLN A 102 -6.21 -2.04 3.38
N MET A 103 -4.90 -1.84 3.20
CA MET A 103 -4.10 -2.49 2.18
C MET A 103 -2.93 -3.22 2.81
N VAL A 104 -2.76 -4.49 2.48
CA VAL A 104 -1.53 -5.23 2.77
C VAL A 104 -0.59 -5.06 1.58
N CYS A 105 0.53 -4.38 1.80
CA CYS A 105 1.51 -4.08 0.74
C CYS A 105 2.80 -4.87 0.96
N VAL A 106 3.37 -5.41 -0.12
CA VAL A 106 4.69 -6.02 -0.16
C VAL A 106 5.53 -5.28 -1.19
N PHE A 107 6.71 -4.81 -0.79
CA PHE A 107 7.69 -4.21 -1.71
C PHE A 107 8.91 -5.12 -1.87
N ASN A 108 9.48 -5.15 -3.08
CA ASN A 108 10.71 -5.88 -3.38
C ASN A 108 11.57 -5.15 -4.44
N PRO A 109 12.87 -4.97 -4.12
CA PRO A 109 13.27 -4.09 -3.05
C PRO A 109 12.73 -2.71 -3.34
#